data_AF-A0A9D1IKE1-F1
#
_entry.id   AF-A0A9D1IKE1-F1
#
_cell.length_a   1.000
_cell.length_b   1.000
_cell.length_c   1.000
_cell.angle_alpha   90.00
_cell.angle_beta   90.00
_cell.angle_gamma   90.00
#
_symmetry.space_group_name_H-M   'P 1'
#
loop_
_entity.id
_entity.type
_entity.pdbx_description
1 polymer ?
#
loop_
_entity_poly.entity_id
_entity_poly.type
_entity_poly.pdbx_seq_one_letter_code
_entity_poly.pdbx_strand_id
1 'polypeptide(L)'
;RIDTYASQIDIAATLLCQLGLPHDDFTFSKNILNPASPHFGYFTEPSLFGMISDKNTLVFNCDANAIIIDEGKQKTANLEYGKAFLQKLYDDLAKR
;
A
#
# COMPACT_ATOMS: atom_id res chain seq x y z
N ARG A 1 -13.91 -12.96 9.59
CA ARG A 1 -12.86 -12.02 10.05
C ARG A 1 -11.74 -12.06 9.02
N ILE A 2 -11.20 -10.91 8.60
CA ILE A 2 -10.06 -10.85 7.70
C ILE A 2 -8.86 -10.43 8.52
N ASP A 3 -7.86 -11.32 8.63
CA ASP A 3 -6.70 -11.16 9.53
C ASP A 3 -5.41 -10.79 8.77
N THR A 4 -5.55 -10.36 7.51
CA THR A 4 -4.42 -9.99 6.64
C THR A 4 -4.30 -8.47 6.49
N TYR A 5 -3.12 -8.00 6.09
CA TYR A 5 -2.85 -6.58 5.85
C TYR A 5 -3.49 -6.12 4.54
N ALA A 6 -4.18 -4.98 4.61
CA ALA A 6 -4.84 -4.34 3.49
C ALA A 6 -4.92 -2.82 3.68
N SER A 7 -5.20 -2.12 2.60
CA SER A 7 -5.46 -0.68 2.56
C SER A 7 -6.93 -0.42 2.31
N GLN A 8 -7.43 0.77 2.66
CA GLN A 8 -8.80 1.17 2.33
C GLN A 8 -9.07 1.14 0.81
N ILE A 9 -8.06 1.47 0.00
CA ILE A 9 -8.15 1.45 -1.47
C ILE A 9 -8.44 0.05 -2.04
N ASP A 10 -8.19 -1.02 -1.27
CA ASP A 10 -8.34 -2.42 -1.73
C ASP A 10 -9.79 -2.92 -1.72
N ILE A 11 -10.70 -2.18 -1.07
CA ILE A 11 -12.11 -2.56 -0.93
C ILE A 11 -12.77 -2.69 -2.31
N ALA A 12 -12.47 -1.78 -3.24
CA ALA A 12 -13.09 -1.76 -4.55
C ALA A 12 -12.76 -3.02 -5.37
N ALA A 13 -11.47 -3.33 -5.58
CA ALA A 13 -11.08 -4.54 -6.31
C ALA A 13 -11.55 -5.82 -5.60
N THR A 14 -11.55 -5.84 -4.26
CA THR A 14 -12.05 -6.98 -3.50
C THR A 14 -13.52 -7.25 -3.80
N LEU A 15 -14.38 -6.24 -3.68
CA LEU A 15 -15.82 -6.38 -3.94
C LEU A 15 -16.10 -6.73 -5.41
N LEU A 16 -15.49 -6.02 -6.35
CA LEU A 16 -15.69 -6.27 -7.78
C LEU A 16 -15.23 -7.66 -8.20
N CYS A 17 -14.11 -8.14 -7.66
CA CYS A 17 -13.64 -9.49 -7.90
C CYS A 17 -14.63 -10.56 -7.39
N GLN A 18 -15.23 -10.37 -6.21
CA GLN A 18 -16.25 -11.29 -5.69
C GLN A 18 -17.54 -11.33 -6.54
N LEU A 19 -17.84 -10.24 -7.27
CA LEU A 19 -18.97 -10.17 -8.18
C LEU A 19 -18.64 -10.67 -9.60
N GLY A 20 -17.40 -11.08 -9.86
CA GLY A 20 -16.95 -11.45 -11.21
C GLY A 20 -16.87 -10.28 -12.19
N LEU A 21 -16.68 -9.06 -11.68
CA LEU A 21 -16.61 -7.83 -12.47
C LEU A 21 -15.16 -7.37 -12.71
N PRO A 22 -14.90 -6.69 -13.84
CA PRO A 22 -13.60 -6.06 -14.10
C PRO A 22 -13.32 -4.96 -13.08
N HIS A 23 -12.04 -4.75 -12.76
CA HIS A 23 -11.60 -3.78 -11.75
C HIS A 23 -10.22 -3.17 -12.06
N ASP A 24 -9.76 -3.29 -13.32
CA ASP A 24 -8.44 -2.82 -13.75
C ASP A 24 -8.28 -1.29 -13.64
N ASP A 25 -9.40 -0.55 -13.66
CA ASP A 25 -9.43 0.89 -13.43
C ASP A 25 -8.97 1.29 -12.01
N PHE A 26 -9.02 0.37 -11.05
CA PHE A 26 -8.53 0.57 -9.68
C PHE A 26 -7.06 0.12 -9.57
N THR A 27 -6.17 0.76 -10.33
CA THR A 27 -4.76 0.37 -10.52
C THR A 27 -3.96 0.08 -9.24
N PHE A 28 -4.26 0.79 -8.14
CA PHE A 28 -3.57 0.64 -6.85
C PHE A 28 -4.27 -0.31 -5.87
N SER A 29 -5.47 -0.78 -6.21
CA SER A 29 -6.29 -1.68 -5.40
C SER A 29 -5.92 -3.13 -5.68
N LYS A 30 -5.90 -3.97 -4.64
CA LYS A 30 -5.76 -5.44 -4.78
C LYS A 30 -6.94 -6.19 -4.18
N ASN A 31 -7.19 -7.40 -4.66
CA ASN A 31 -8.16 -8.31 -4.03
C ASN A 31 -7.55 -8.88 -2.73
N ILE A 32 -8.09 -8.47 -1.57
CA ILE A 32 -7.61 -8.88 -0.24
C ILE A 32 -7.76 -10.40 -0.03
N LEU A 33 -8.74 -11.02 -0.67
CA LEU A 33 -9.04 -12.45 -0.52
C LEU A 33 -8.18 -13.34 -1.41
N ASN A 34 -7.37 -12.77 -2.30
CA ASN A 34 -6.43 -13.54 -3.11
C ASN A 34 -5.18 -13.86 -2.27
N PRO A 35 -4.89 -15.14 -1.97
CA PRO A 35 -3.71 -15.50 -1.19
C PRO A 35 -2.39 -15.27 -1.96
N ALA A 36 -2.44 -15.15 -3.29
CA ALA A 36 -1.27 -14.84 -4.11
C ALA A 36 -1.00 -13.31 -4.23
N SER A 37 -1.96 -12.47 -3.82
CA SER A 37 -1.74 -11.02 -3.79
C SER A 37 -0.87 -10.65 -2.58
N PRO A 38 0.11 -9.75 -2.74
CA PRO A 38 0.92 -9.30 -1.63
C PRO A 38 0.04 -8.60 -0.58
N HIS A 39 0.13 -9.02 0.68
CA HIS A 39 -0.65 -8.41 1.76
C HIS A 39 0.15 -7.31 2.45
N PHE A 40 -0.32 -6.08 2.27
CA PHE A 40 0.24 -4.90 2.90
C PHE A 40 -0.83 -3.82 3.02
N GLY A 41 -0.71 -2.98 4.04
CA GLY A 41 -1.41 -1.70 4.15
C GLY A 41 -0.50 -0.58 3.65
N TYR A 42 -1.08 0.38 2.93
CA TYR A 42 -0.45 1.60 2.47
C TYR A 42 -1.36 2.79 2.77
N PHE A 43 -0.77 3.87 3.24
CA PHE A 43 -1.43 5.15 3.41
C PHE A 43 -0.45 6.28 3.12
N THR A 44 -0.96 7.45 2.78
CA THR A 44 -0.14 8.62 2.47
C THR A 44 -0.88 9.91 2.82
N GLU A 45 -0.12 10.90 3.25
CA GLU A 45 -0.51 12.30 3.46
C GLU A 45 0.54 13.19 2.78
N PRO A 46 0.32 14.50 2.59
CA PRO A 46 1.27 15.34 1.84
C PRO A 46 2.74 15.22 2.28
N SER A 47 2.98 15.12 3.59
CA SER A 47 4.33 15.08 4.19
C SER A 47 4.83 13.68 4.53
N LEU A 48 4.04 12.62 4.34
CA LEU A 48 4.47 11.27 4.73
C LEU A 48 3.80 10.16 3.92
N PHE A 49 4.45 9.01 3.89
CA PHE A 49 3.80 7.75 3.53
C PHE A 49 4.05 6.70 4.60
N GLY A 50 3.14 5.74 4.69
CA GLY A 50 3.28 4.56 5.53
C GLY A 50 3.02 3.28 4.75
N MET A 51 3.80 2.24 5.06
CA MET A 51 3.59 0.89 4.55
C MET A 51 3.78 -0.13 5.65
N ILE A 52 2.79 -1.00 5.80
CA ILE A 52 2.71 -2.01 6.86
C ILE A 52 2.58 -3.38 6.21
N SER A 53 3.42 -4.32 6.62
CA SER A 53 3.39 -5.71 6.17
C SER A 53 3.72 -6.64 7.34
N ASP A 54 3.81 -7.94 7.09
CA ASP A 54 4.29 -8.93 8.06
C ASP A 54 5.77 -8.71 8.47
N LYS A 55 6.52 -7.91 7.70
CA LYS A 55 7.93 -7.59 7.93
C LYS A 55 8.13 -6.47 8.92
N ASN A 56 7.53 -5.31 8.66
CA ASN A 56 7.58 -4.12 9.51
C ASN A 56 6.41 -3.16 9.26
N THR A 57 6.19 -2.29 10.24
CA THR A 57 5.47 -1.03 10.12
C THR A 57 6.48 0.06 9.85
N LEU A 58 6.36 0.72 8.70
CA LEU A 58 7.24 1.81 8.31
C LEU A 58 6.41 3.08 8.07
N VAL A 59 6.85 4.20 8.64
CA VAL A 59 6.36 5.53 8.30
C VAL A 59 7.55 6.43 7.99
N PHE A 60 7.50 7.08 6.83
CA PHE A 60 8.55 7.94 6.32
C PHE A 60 8.03 9.35 6.13
N ASN A 61 8.74 10.33 6.69
CA ASN A 61 8.47 11.75 6.47
C ASN A 61 9.25 12.24 5.24
N CYS A 62 8.52 12.69 4.24
CA CYS A 62 9.05 13.15 2.96
C CYS A 62 9.82 14.48 3.10
N ASP A 63 9.32 15.40 3.92
CA ASP A 63 9.90 16.74 4.10
C ASP A 63 11.24 16.66 4.83
N ALA A 64 11.31 15.84 5.87
CA ALA A 64 12.52 15.60 6.65
C ALA A 64 13.46 14.57 6.00
N ASN A 65 13.01 13.89 4.93
CA ASN A 65 13.70 12.77 4.29
C ASN A 65 14.17 11.72 5.31
N ALA A 66 13.29 11.34 6.24
CA ALA A 66 13.63 10.53 7.40
C ALA A 66 12.55 9.51 7.75
N ILE A 67 12.99 8.33 8.21
CA ILE A 67 12.11 7.32 8.79
C ILE A 67 11.71 7.78 10.20
N ILE A 68 10.42 7.89 10.47
CA ILE A 68 9.89 8.29 11.78
C ILE A 68 9.34 7.08 12.57
N ILE A 69 8.92 6.02 11.89
CA ILE A 69 8.54 4.73 12.50
C ILE A 69 9.18 3.60 11.69
N ASP A 70 9.84 2.67 12.39
CA ASP A 70 10.38 1.43 11.83
C ASP A 70 10.36 0.31 12.88
N GLU A 71 9.21 -0.35 12.97
CA GLU A 71 8.93 -1.38 13.97
C GLU A 71 8.64 -2.71 13.31
N GLY A 72 9.22 -3.80 13.82
CA GLY A 72 8.98 -5.14 13.28
C GLY A 72 10.25 -5.97 13.24
N LYS A 73 10.12 -7.15 12.62
CA LYS A 73 11.19 -8.16 12.57
C LYS A 73 12.27 -7.81 11.55
N GLN A 74 11.89 -7.12 10.47
CA GLN A 74 12.78 -6.75 9.37
C GLN A 74 12.68 -5.25 9.14
N LYS A 75 13.48 -4.48 9.90
CA LYS A 75 13.57 -3.03 9.74
C LYS A 75 13.93 -2.63 8.32
N THR A 76 13.46 -1.46 7.90
CA THR A 76 13.58 -0.87 6.57
C THR A 76 13.02 -1.69 5.39
N ALA A 77 12.45 -2.88 5.62
CA ALA A 77 11.99 -3.76 4.55
C ALA A 77 10.94 -3.12 3.63
N ASN A 78 10.05 -2.29 4.18
CA ASN A 78 9.03 -1.57 3.41
C ASN A 78 9.49 -0.22 2.81
N LEU A 79 10.73 0.24 3.06
CA LEU A 79 11.15 1.60 2.68
C LEU A 79 11.11 1.82 1.16
N GLU A 80 11.81 0.97 0.40
CA GLU A 80 11.88 1.12 -1.05
C GLU A 80 10.55 0.79 -1.73
N TYR A 81 9.77 -0.15 -1.17
CA TYR A 81 8.42 -0.42 -1.66
C TYR A 81 7.48 0.76 -1.45
N GLY A 82 7.53 1.42 -0.28
CA GLY A 82 6.71 2.60 0.00
C GLY A 82 7.09 3.80 -0.87
N LYS A 83 8.40 4.04 -1.09
CA LYS A 83 8.88 5.07 -2.03
C LYS A 83 8.42 4.78 -3.46
N ALA A 84 8.59 3.54 -3.93
CA ALA A 84 8.18 3.15 -5.28
C ALA A 84 6.66 3.29 -5.46
N PHE A 85 5.85 2.94 -4.45
CA PHE A 85 4.41 3.10 -4.49
C PHE A 85 4.02 4.58 -4.59
N LEU A 86 4.62 5.46 -3.77
CA LEU A 86 4.38 6.90 -3.83
C LEU A 86 4.80 7.49 -5.18
N GLN A 87 5.95 7.06 -5.70
CA GLN A 87 6.41 7.48 -7.02
C GLN A 87 5.41 7.08 -8.11
N LYS A 88 4.91 5.84 -8.08
CA LYS A 88 3.92 5.39 -9.07
C LYS A 88 2.57 6.09 -8.94
N LEU A 89 2.18 6.47 -7.72
CA LEU A 89 1.00 7.30 -7.48
C LEU A 89 1.14 8.66 -8.18
N TYR A 90 2.27 9.35 -8.00
CA TYR A 90 2.50 10.64 -8.68
C TYR A 90 2.72 10.50 -10.19
N ASP A 91 3.35 9.41 -10.66
CA ASP A 91 3.46 9.10 -12.09
C ASP A 91 2.08 8.94 -12.74
N ASP A 92 1.12 8.32 -12.05
CA ASP A 92 -0.27 8.17 -12.54
C ASP A 92 -1.00 9.51 -12.53
N LEU A 93 -0.90 10.27 -11.44
CA LEU A 93 -1.51 11.60 -11.32
C LEU A 93 -1.02 12.56 -12.40
N ALA A 94 0.27 12.54 -12.74
CA ALA A 94 0.86 13.41 -13.75
C ALA A 94 0.45 13.08 -15.19
N LYS A 95 -0.08 11.88 -15.44
CA LYS A 95 -0.56 11.44 -16.76
C LYS A 95 -2.03 11.76 -17.01
N ARG A 96 -2.77 12.16 -15.97
CA ARG A 96 -4.19 12.52 -16.03
C ARG A 96 -4.33 14.00 -16.36
#